data_AF-A0ABD8B7Y5-F1
#
_entry.id   AF-A0ABD8B7Y5-F1
#
_cell.length_a   1.000
_cell.length_b   1.000
_cell.length_c   1.000
_cell.angle_alpha   90.00
_cell.angle_beta   90.00
_cell.angle_gamma   90.00
#
_symmetry.space_group_name_H-M   'P 1'
#
loop_
_entity.id
_entity.type
_entity.pdbx_description
1 polymer ?
#
loop_
_entity_poly.entity_id
_entity_poly.type
_entity_poly.pdbx_seq_one_letter_code
_entity_poly.pdbx_strand_id
1 'polypeptide(L)' 'MFKNTFLIALAALALAGCDAKDACLDAGGSYNEASKVCEK' A
#
# COMPACT_ATOMS: atom_id res chain seq x y z
N MET A 1 -7.37 23.81 -11.55
CA MET A 1 -6.58 23.64 -10.30
C MET A 1 -6.81 22.27 -9.62
N PHE A 2 -7.33 21.24 -10.31
CA PHE A 2 -7.65 19.93 -9.71
C PHE A 2 -6.63 18.81 -10.06
N LYS A 3 -5.68 19.09 -10.96
CA LYS A 3 -4.77 18.07 -11.53
C LYS A 3 -3.74 17.56 -10.50
N ASN A 4 -3.38 18.39 -9.52
CA ASN A 4 -2.42 18.04 -8.46
C ASN A 4 -3.03 17.24 -7.31
N THR A 5 -4.31 17.45 -7.00
CA THR A 5 -4.98 16.77 -5.87
C THR A 5 -5.12 15.26 -6.12
N PHE A 6 -5.31 14.86 -7.38
CA PHE A 6 -5.41 13.45 -7.78
C PHE A 6 -4.11 12.67 -7.52
N LEU A 7 -2.95 13.28 -7.84
CA LEU A 7 -1.65 12.65 -7.62
C LEU A 7 -1.32 12.50 -6.13
N ILE A 8 -1.73 13.48 -5.31
CA ILE A 8 -1.54 13.44 -3.85
C ILE A 8 -2.40 12.33 -3.22
N ALA A 9 -3.65 12.19 -3.66
CA ALA A 9 -4.53 11.11 -3.21
C ALA A 9 -4.00 9.72 -3.59
N LEU A 10 -3.44 9.57 -4.81
CA LEU A 10 -2.82 8.32 -5.25
C LEU A 10 -1.57 7.97 -4.41
N ALA A 11 -0.73 8.97 -4.12
CA ALA A 11 0.45 8.79 -3.28
C ALA A 11 0.06 8.40 -1.84
N ALA A 12 -0.95 9.04 -1.25
CA ALA A 12 -1.45 8.70 0.07
C ALA A 12 -2.02 7.27 0.14
N LEU A 13 -2.72 6.84 -0.92
CA LEU A 13 -3.24 5.48 -1.02
C LEU A 13 -2.14 4.43 -1.20
N ALA A 14 -1.06 4.80 -1.91
CA ALA A 14 0.13 3.95 -2.03
C ALA A 14 0.90 3.84 -0.71
N LEU A 15 0.98 4.91 0.09
CA LEU A 15 1.59 4.90 1.41
C LEU A 15 0.78 4.07 2.41
N ALA A 16 -0.55 4.14 2.39
CA ALA A 16 -1.39 3.30 3.25
C ALA A 16 -1.23 1.79 2.96
N GLY A 17 -0.86 1.44 1.71
CA GLY A 17 -0.50 0.07 1.35
C GLY A 17 0.91 -0.33 1.79
N CYS A 18 1.78 0.63 2.12
CA CYS A 18 3.14 0.37 2.59
C CYS A 18 3.10 -0.13 4.04
N ASP A 19 2.34 0.52 4.93
CA ASP A 19 2.17 0.06 6.32
C ASP A 19 1.62 -1.37 6.42
N ALA A 20 0.63 -1.72 5.59
CA ALA A 20 0.07 -3.08 5.58
C ALA A 20 1.03 -4.13 4.98
N LYS A 21 1.88 -3.71 4.03
CA LYS A 21 2.92 -4.55 3.43
C LYS A 21 4.04 -4.81 4.42
N ASP A 22 4.54 -3.75 5.06
CA ASP A 22 5.60 -3.83 6.05
C ASP A 22 5.15 -4.69 7.23
N ALA A 23 3.96 -4.43 7.80
CA ALA A 23 3.40 -5.25 8.87
C ALA A 23 3.23 -6.74 8.50
N CYS A 24 2.88 -7.04 7.24
CA CYS A 24 2.78 -8.40 6.74
C CYS A 24 4.15 -9.10 6.69
N LEU A 25 5.15 -8.41 6.14
CA LEU A 25 6.52 -8.91 5.99
C LEU A 25 7.19 -9.07 7.37
N ASP A 26 7.00 -8.13 8.28
CA ASP A 26 7.46 -8.20 9.68
C ASP A 26 6.82 -9.37 10.43
N ALA A 27 5.56 -9.72 10.12
CA ALA A 27 4.88 -10.89 10.68
C ALA A 27 5.31 -12.23 10.04
N GLY A 28 6.29 -12.21 9.12
CA GLY A 28 6.80 -13.36 8.40
C GLY A 28 5.88 -13.87 7.29
N GLY A 29 4.91 -13.07 6.86
CA GLY A 29 4.04 -13.37 5.73
C GLY A 29 4.66 -12.97 4.39
N SER A 30 4.00 -13.35 3.30
CA SER A 30 4.28 -12.94 1.93
C SER A 30 3.21 -11.97 1.46
N TYR A 31 3.60 -10.72 1.20
CA TYR A 31 2.66 -9.71 0.74
C TYR A 31 2.50 -9.74 -0.79
N ASN A 32 1.28 -9.96 -1.26
CA ASN A 32 0.95 -9.96 -2.68
C ASN A 32 0.64 -8.55 -3.17
N GLU A 33 1.55 -7.97 -3.95
CA GLU A 33 1.44 -6.59 -4.42
C GLU A 33 0.30 -6.36 -5.42
N ALA A 34 -0.10 -7.41 -6.14
CA ALA A 34 -1.18 -7.36 -7.13
C ALA A 34 -2.56 -7.39 -6.47
N SER A 35 -2.72 -8.24 -5.44
CA SER A 35 -3.99 -8.38 -4.71
C SER A 35 -4.11 -7.47 -3.49
N LYS A 36 -3.02 -6.84 -3.06
CA LYS A 36 -2.92 -6.07 -1.79
C LYS A 36 -3.29 -6.90 -0.55
N VAL A 37 -3.04 -8.21 -0.61
CA VAL A 37 -3.36 -9.17 0.46
C VAL A 37 -2.07 -9.69 1.06
N CYS A 38 -2.04 -9.80 2.39
CA CYS A 38 -1.01 -10.53 3.11
C CYS A 38 -1.35 -12.02 3.13
N GLU A 39 -0.49 -12.85 2.56
CA GLU A 39 -0.60 -14.31 2.57
C GLU A 39 0.38 -14.84 3.63
N LYS A 40 -0.09 -15.64 4.59
CA LYS A 40 0.73 -16.18 5.69
C LYS A 40 0.79 -17.70 5.61
#